data_AF-A0A815TXT1-F1
#
_entry.id   AF-A0A815TXT1-F1
#
_cell.length_a   1.000
_cell.length_b   1.000
_cell.length_c   1.000
_cell.angle_alpha   90.00
_cell.angle_beta   90.00
_cell.angle_gamma   90.00
#
_symmetry.space_group_name_H-M   'P 1'
#
loop_
_entity.id
_entity.type
_entity.pdbx_description
1 polymer ?
#
loop_
_entity_poly.entity_id
_entity_poly.type
_entity_poly.pdbx_seq_one_letter_code
_entity_poly.pdbx_strand_id
1 'polypeptide(L)' 'MCGGFARKEGWNISGNYISPSPVQQPDYASCCSQCQVTLGCIAFTYSPSSQQCSLKTSIDSGGSSADDTISGYN' A
#
# COMPACT_ATOMS: atom_id res chain seq x y z
N MET A 1 7.46 10.95 7.55
CA MET A 1 6.33 11.51 6.77
C MET A 1 6.32 10.80 5.44
N CYS A 2 5.17 10.29 5.00
CA CYS A 2 5.01 9.60 3.71
C CYS A 2 5.01 10.62 2.54
N GLY A 3 6.11 11.35 2.37
CA GLY A 3 6.19 12.60 1.59
C GLY A 3 6.43 12.39 0.10
N GLY A 4 5.63 11.54 -0.55
CA GLY A 4 5.74 11.27 -2.00
C GLY A 4 4.67 10.33 -2.54
N PHE A 5 4.01 9.55 -1.70
CA PHE A 5 2.95 8.64 -2.13
C PHE A 5 1.58 9.33 -2.09
N ALA A 6 0.90 9.37 -3.23
CA ALA A 6 -0.50 9.73 -3.38
C ALA A 6 -1.39 8.74 -2.61
N ARG A 7 -2.13 9.25 -1.61
CA ARG A 7 -3.10 8.49 -0.83
C ARG A 7 -4.44 8.44 -1.58
N LYS A 8 -5.00 7.24 -1.72
CA LYS A 8 -6.34 6.99 -2.24
C LYS A 8 -7.08 5.99 -1.35
N GLU A 9 -8.14 6.46 -0.72
CA GLU A 9 -9.01 5.65 0.14
C GLU A 9 -10.09 4.96 -0.69
N GLY A 10 -10.58 3.82 -0.22
CA GLY A 10 -11.59 3.04 -0.92
C GLY A 10 -11.06 2.38 -2.20
N TRP A 11 -9.75 2.19 -2.35
CA TRP A 11 -9.15 1.72 -3.60
C TRP A 11 -7.99 0.77 -3.33
N ASN A 12 -7.97 -0.37 -4.00
CA ASN A 12 -6.89 -1.36 -4.00
C ASN A 12 -6.25 -1.37 -5.39
N ILE A 13 -4.97 -0.99 -5.45
CA ILE A 13 -4.24 -0.90 -6.72
C ILE A 13 -3.83 -2.31 -7.17
N SER A 14 -4.15 -2.75 -8.38
CA SER A 14 -3.63 -4.03 -8.89
C SER A 14 -2.14 -3.87 -9.21
N GLY A 15 -1.32 -4.87 -8.91
CA GLY A 15 0.14 -4.75 -9.01
C GLY A 15 0.87 -6.01 -8.55
N ASN A 16 2.17 -6.13 -8.89
CA ASN A 16 3.00 -7.14 -8.24
C ASN A 16 3.24 -6.78 -6.78
N TYR A 17 3.03 -7.75 -5.91
CA TYR A 17 3.36 -7.66 -4.50
C TYR A 17 4.87 -7.77 -4.30
N ILE A 18 5.44 -6.92 -3.45
CA ILE A 18 6.86 -7.01 -3.06
C ILE A 18 7.09 -8.20 -2.12
N SER A 19 6.05 -8.61 -1.42
CA SER A 19 6.09 -9.63 -0.40
C SER A 19 4.86 -10.52 -0.51
N PRO A 20 5.02 -11.85 -0.36
CA PRO A 20 3.91 -12.79 -0.44
C PRO A 20 2.90 -12.63 0.70
N SER A 21 3.28 -11.96 1.79
CA SER A 21 2.40 -11.69 2.93
C SER A 21 2.29 -10.20 3.22
N PRO A 22 1.07 -9.70 3.54
CA PRO A 22 0.90 -8.35 4.05
C PRO A 22 1.57 -8.21 5.41
N VAL A 23 2.33 -7.14 5.58
CA VAL A 23 2.93 -6.79 6.87
C VAL A 23 1.86 -6.22 7.79
N GLN A 24 1.79 -6.66 9.04
CA GLN A 24 0.92 -6.02 10.01
C GLN A 24 1.51 -4.68 10.42
N GLN A 25 0.74 -3.62 10.28
CA GLN A 25 1.15 -2.27 10.63
C GLN A 25 0.01 -1.56 11.37
N PRO A 26 0.32 -0.84 12.45
CA PRO A 26 -0.70 -0.14 13.22
C PRO A 26 -1.36 0.98 12.41
N ASP A 27 -0.61 1.57 11.48
CA ASP A 27 -1.06 2.72 10.70
C ASP A 27 -0.50 2.72 9.27
N TYR A 28 -1.21 3.42 8.38
CA TYR A 28 -0.76 3.75 7.03
C TYR A 28 0.64 4.38 7.00
N ALA A 29 0.98 5.21 7.99
CA ALA A 29 2.28 5.87 8.05
C ALA A 29 3.44 4.88 8.26
N SER A 30 3.23 3.84 9.08
CA SER A 30 4.20 2.78 9.31
C SER A 30 4.31 1.87 8.07
N CYS A 31 3.18 1.57 7.44
CA CYS A 31 3.13 0.87 6.15
C CYS A 31 3.91 1.63 5.06
N CYS A 32 3.73 2.94 4.97
CA CYS A 32 4.46 3.76 4.02
C CYS A 32 5.96 3.82 4.33
N SER A 33 6.33 3.97 5.60
CA SER A 33 7.74 3.95 5.99
C SER A 33 8.40 2.62 5.61
N GLN A 34 7.67 1.51 5.77
CA GLN A 34 8.09 0.22 5.27
C GLN A 34 8.25 0.17 3.75
N CYS A 35 7.30 0.74 3.00
CA CYS A 35 7.44 0.90 1.56
C CYS A 35 8.70 1.70 1.19
N GLN A 36 8.99 2.80 1.90
CA GLN A 36 10.17 3.64 1.63
C GLN A 36 11.50 2.93 1.90
N VAL A 37 11.58 2.07 2.91
CA VAL A 37 12.79 1.27 3.18
C VAL A 37 12.87 0.04 2.28
N THR A 38 11.74 -0.40 1.72
CA THR A 38 11.69 -1.55 0.80
C THR A 38 12.04 -1.09 -0.61
N LEU A 39 13.22 -1.48 -1.04
CA LEU A 39 13.75 -1.11 -2.35
C LEU A 39 12.82 -1.64 -3.47
N GLY A 40 12.34 -0.72 -4.30
CA GLY A 40 11.42 -1.03 -5.40
C GLY A 40 9.94 -0.97 -5.04
N CYS A 41 9.55 -0.58 -3.82
CA CYS A 41 8.15 -0.33 -3.50
C CYS A 41 7.68 0.98 -4.13
N ILE A 42 6.70 0.90 -5.03
CA ILE A 42 6.11 2.07 -5.70
C ILE A 42 4.65 2.31 -5.31
N ALA A 43 4.00 1.27 -4.79
CA ALA A 43 2.64 1.35 -4.28
C ALA A 43 2.46 0.47 -3.05
N PHE A 44 1.41 0.72 -2.30
CA PHE A 44 1.00 -0.12 -1.19
C PHE A 44 -0.48 0.04 -0.93
N THR A 45 -1.07 -0.93 -0.27
CA THR A 45 -2.46 -0.91 0.17
C THR A 45 -2.51 -1.26 1.64
N TYR A 46 -3.05 -0.35 2.44
CA TYR A 46 -3.19 -0.48 3.87
C TYR A 46 -4.67 -0.67 4.23
N SER A 47 -4.99 -1.76 4.91
CA SER A 47 -6.33 -2.08 5.37
C SER A 47 -6.44 -1.80 6.87
N PRO A 48 -6.99 -0.64 7.31
CA PRO A 48 -7.21 -0.35 8.73
C PRO A 48 -8.04 -1.43 9.44
N SER A 49 -9.04 -2.01 8.78
CA SER A 49 -9.90 -3.06 9.35
C SER A 49 -9.14 -4.30 9.82
N SER A 50 -8.01 -4.63 9.17
CA SER A 50 -7.18 -5.77 9.54
C SER A 50 -5.77 -5.38 9.96
N GLN A 51 -5.45 -4.08 9.98
CA GLN A 51 -4.10 -3.56 10.21
C GLN A 51 -3.05 -4.21 9.28
N GLN A 52 -3.44 -4.52 8.04
CA GLN A 52 -2.61 -5.22 7.06
C GLN A 52 -2.09 -4.25 6.01
N CYS A 53 -0.81 -4.36 5.69
CA CYS A 53 -0.11 -3.53 4.72
C CYS A 53 0.45 -4.40 3.59
N SER A 54 -0.15 -4.28 2.41
CA SER A 54 0.28 -4.96 1.19
C SER A 54 1.15 -4.02 0.37
N LEU A 55 2.46 -4.24 0.38
CA LEU A 55 3.43 -3.48 -0.40
C LEU A 55 3.53 -4.02 -1.83
N LYS A 56 3.62 -3.14 -2.81
CA LYS A 56 3.60 -3.45 -4.25
C LYS A 56 4.79 -2.81 -4.98
N THR A 57 5.46 -3.59 -5.82
CA THR A 57 6.62 -3.15 -6.64
C THR A 57 6.22 -2.51 -7.95
N SER A 58 5.01 -2.78 -8.39
CA SER A 58 4.46 -2.27 -9.64
C SER A 58 3.00 -1.96 -9.44
N ILE A 59 2.52 -1.02 -10.25
CA ILE A 59 1.12 -0.65 -10.37
C ILE A 59 0.75 -1.06 -11.77
N ASP A 60 -0.13 -2.05 -11.88
CA ASP A 60 -0.82 -2.28 -13.12
C ASP A 60 -1.84 -1.16 -13.33
N SER A 61 -2.23 -0.91 -14.59
CA SER A 61 -3.24 0.09 -14.97
C SER A 61 -4.62 -0.15 -14.34
N GLY A 62 -4.77 -1.21 -13.53
CA GLY A 62 -5.98 -1.63 -12.85
C GLY A 62 -5.95 -1.34 -11.36
N GLY A 63 -7.13 -1.15 -10.80
CA GLY A 63 -7.36 -1.19 -9.37
C GLY A 63 -8.85 -1.40 -9.13
N SER A 64 -9.17 -1.98 -7.99
CA SER A 64 -10.55 -2.20 -7.58
C SER A 64 -10.91 -1.20 -6.50
N SER A 65 -12.11 -0.64 -6.57
CA SER A 65 -12.70 0.04 -5.42
C SER A 65 -12.87 -0.98 -4.29
N ALA A 66 -12.18 -0.77 -3.19
CA ALA A 66 -12.18 -1.65 -2.03
C ALA A 66 -12.47 -0.79 -0.81
N ASP A 67 -13.70 -0.91 -0.31
CA ASP A 67 -14.19 -0.19 0.86
C ASP A 67 -13.26 -0.41 2.06
N ASP A 68 -12.98 0.66 2.79
CA ASP A 68 -12.11 0.67 3.97
C ASP A 68 -10.63 0.26 3.73
N THR A 69 -10.11 0.45 2.51
CA THR A 69 -8.67 0.30 2.24
C THR A 69 -8.04 1.60 1.77
N ILE A 70 -6.82 1.86 2.21
CA ILE A 70 -6.04 3.07 1.92
C ILE A 70 -4.86 2.66 1.08
N SER A 71 -4.89 2.94 -0.23
CA SER A 71 -3.72 2.75 -1.08
C SER A 71 -2.85 4.00 -1.16
N GLY A 72 -1.54 3.79 -1.22
CA GLY A 72 -0.53 4.82 -1.46
C GLY A 72 0.28 4.48 -2.71
N TYR A 73 0.57 5.44 -3.59
CA TYR A 73 1.42 5.21 -4.78
C TYR A 73 2.22 6.45 -5.17
N ASN A 74 3.45 6.29 -5.63
CA ASN A 74 4.31 7.39 -6.08
C ASN A 74 4.28 7.57 -7.61
#